data_AF-A0A410P7V0-F1
#
_entry.id   AF-A0A410P7V0-F1
#
_cell.length_a   1.000
_cell.length_b   1.000
_cell.length_c   1.000
_cell.angle_alpha   90.00
_cell.angle_beta   90.00
_cell.angle_gamma   90.00
#
_symmetry.space_group_name_H-M   'P 1'
#
loop_
_entity.id
_entity.type
_entity.pdbx_description
1 polymer ?
#
loop_
_entity_poly.entity_id
_entity_poly.type
_entity_poly.pdbx_seq_one_letter_code
_entity_poly.pdbx_strand_id
1 'polypeptide(L)'
;VDVDPDTYNIDVAATAAAITPRTRVIMPVHMAGLMADMDALGKLSADTGVPILQDAAHAQGARWQGKRVGELGTVAAFSFQNGKLMTAGEGGAVLFPDSDRYEAAFLRHSCGRPRTDRRYLHQVAGTNMRLNEFSAAVLRAQLRRLPAQTALRDQRWALLSRLLGAIDGVVP
;
A
#
# COMPACT_ATOMS: atom_id res chain seq x y z
N VAL A 1 10.98 -8.07 -14.00
CA VAL A 1 9.76 -7.24 -14.09
C VAL A 1 10.17 -5.87 -14.57
N ASP A 2 9.26 -5.16 -15.22
CA ASP A 2 9.46 -3.79 -15.71
C ASP A 2 8.24 -2.94 -15.32
N VAL A 3 8.21 -1.67 -15.73
CA VAL A 3 7.09 -0.76 -15.52
C VAL A 3 6.47 -0.31 -16.84
N ASP A 4 5.18 0.02 -16.80
CA ASP A 4 4.48 0.70 -17.87
C ASP A 4 5.05 2.13 -18.01
N PRO A 5 5.41 2.58 -19.23
CA PRO A 5 6.14 3.83 -19.42
C PRO A 5 5.28 5.09 -19.22
N ASP A 6 3.95 4.97 -19.24
CA ASP A 6 3.03 6.10 -19.10
C ASP A 6 2.57 6.29 -17.65
N THR A 7 2.40 5.18 -16.92
CA THR A 7 1.91 5.19 -15.54
C THR A 7 3.00 4.98 -14.51
N TYR A 8 4.15 4.45 -14.93
CA TYR A 8 5.27 4.01 -14.07
C TYR A 8 4.87 2.96 -13.02
N ASN A 9 3.70 2.35 -13.20
CA ASN A 9 3.26 1.20 -12.41
C ASN A 9 3.85 -0.08 -12.99
N ILE A 10 3.87 -1.15 -12.19
CA ILE A 10 4.39 -2.45 -12.61
C ILE A 10 3.68 -2.94 -13.88
N ASP A 11 4.44 -3.36 -14.89
CA ASP A 11 3.90 -3.94 -16.12
C ASP A 11 3.45 -5.38 -15.88
N VAL A 12 2.21 -5.69 -16.26
CA VAL A 12 1.59 -7.00 -15.98
C VAL A 12 2.18 -8.09 -16.86
N ALA A 13 2.53 -7.79 -18.11
CA ALA A 13 3.10 -8.79 -19.04
C ALA A 13 4.52 -9.20 -18.60
N ALA A 14 5.37 -8.24 -18.29
CA ALA A 14 6.71 -8.47 -17.74
C ALA A 14 6.66 -9.13 -16.36
N THR A 15 5.61 -8.87 -15.57
CA THR A 15 5.38 -9.60 -14.32
C THR A 15 5.06 -11.07 -14.58
N ALA A 16 4.14 -11.36 -15.49
CA ALA A 16 3.77 -12.73 -15.85
C ALA A 16 5.00 -13.53 -16.35
N ALA A 17 5.83 -12.92 -17.21
CA ALA A 17 7.05 -13.56 -17.72
C ALA A 17 8.13 -13.81 -16.65
N ALA A 18 8.13 -13.03 -15.56
CA ALA A 18 9.10 -13.15 -14.48
C ALA A 18 8.68 -14.14 -13.38
N ILE A 19 7.45 -14.67 -13.42
CA ILE A 19 6.98 -15.64 -12.44
C ILE A 19 7.72 -16.96 -12.62
N THR A 20 8.13 -17.55 -11.50
CA THR A 20 8.82 -18.84 -11.42
C THR A 20 8.24 -19.68 -10.29
N PRO A 21 8.57 -20.99 -10.19
CA PRO A 21 8.18 -21.80 -9.04
C PRO A 21 8.68 -21.29 -7.68
N ARG A 22 9.65 -20.35 -7.67
CA ARG A 22 10.17 -19.72 -6.44
C ARG A 22 9.43 -18.44 -6.08
N THR A 23 8.59 -17.90 -6.95
CA THR A 23 7.88 -16.64 -6.71
C THR A 23 6.85 -16.82 -5.59
N ARG A 24 6.90 -15.94 -4.59
CA ARG A 24 6.02 -16.01 -3.41
C ARG A 24 5.01 -14.88 -3.31
N VAL A 25 5.29 -13.74 -3.92
CA VAL A 25 4.48 -12.52 -3.85
C VAL A 25 4.66 -11.73 -5.13
N ILE A 26 3.57 -11.12 -5.62
CA ILE A 26 3.59 -10.01 -6.58
C ILE A 26 3.36 -8.73 -5.78
N MET A 27 4.22 -7.72 -5.94
CA MET A 27 4.19 -6.50 -5.14
C MET A 27 4.03 -5.25 -6.02
N PRO A 28 2.80 -4.87 -6.40
CA PRO A 28 2.57 -3.60 -7.08
C PRO A 28 2.81 -2.43 -6.12
N VAL A 29 3.53 -1.42 -6.61
CA VAL A 29 3.56 -0.08 -6.02
C VAL A 29 2.52 0.76 -6.75
N HIS A 30 1.71 1.54 -6.02
CA HIS A 30 0.78 2.50 -6.64
C HIS A 30 1.49 3.83 -6.86
N MET A 31 2.17 3.97 -8.00
CA MET A 31 3.09 5.05 -8.25
C MET A 31 2.40 6.42 -8.17
N ALA A 32 2.99 7.34 -7.41
CA ALA A 32 2.43 8.68 -7.14
C ALA A 32 0.94 8.71 -6.69
N GLY A 33 0.39 7.59 -6.21
CA GLY A 33 -1.02 7.45 -5.83
C GLY A 33 -1.94 6.96 -6.95
N LEU A 34 -1.43 6.83 -8.18
CA LEU A 34 -2.11 6.13 -9.28
C LEU A 34 -2.07 4.63 -9.01
N MET A 35 -3.23 4.00 -8.87
CA MET A 35 -3.29 2.56 -8.64
C MET A 35 -2.81 1.79 -9.87
N ALA A 36 -2.00 0.76 -9.63
CA ALA A 36 -1.62 -0.21 -10.65
C ALA A 36 -2.86 -0.96 -11.14
N ASP A 37 -2.78 -1.63 -12.29
CA ASP A 37 -3.90 -2.39 -12.84
C ASP A 37 -4.24 -3.61 -11.95
N MET A 38 -5.11 -3.39 -10.98
CA MET A 38 -5.46 -4.39 -9.98
C MET A 38 -6.38 -5.48 -10.54
N ASP A 39 -7.07 -5.23 -11.65
CA ASP A 39 -7.90 -6.24 -12.31
C ASP A 39 -7.00 -7.24 -13.04
N ALA A 40 -6.05 -6.75 -13.84
CA ALA A 40 -5.09 -7.59 -14.55
C ALA A 40 -4.14 -8.32 -13.60
N LEU A 41 -3.63 -7.63 -12.57
CA LEU A 41 -2.82 -8.27 -11.52
C LEU A 41 -3.63 -9.31 -10.74
N GLY A 42 -4.89 -9.01 -10.41
CA GLY A 42 -5.79 -9.94 -9.75
C GLY A 42 -6.01 -11.22 -10.55
N LYS A 43 -6.20 -11.10 -11.87
CA LYS A 43 -6.26 -12.24 -12.78
C LYS A 43 -4.95 -13.04 -12.77
N LEU A 44 -3.80 -12.37 -12.92
CA LEU A 44 -2.49 -13.03 -12.91
C LEU A 44 -2.24 -13.78 -11.59
N SER A 45 -2.65 -13.20 -10.47
CA SER A 45 -2.57 -13.83 -9.14
C SER A 45 -3.44 -15.08 -9.07
N ALA A 46 -4.67 -15.04 -9.60
CA ALA A 46 -5.55 -16.19 -9.65
C ALA A 46 -5.00 -17.32 -10.54
N ASP A 47 -4.50 -16.99 -11.73
CA ASP A 47 -3.97 -17.95 -12.70
C ASP A 47 -2.69 -18.64 -12.21
N THR A 48 -1.85 -17.93 -11.45
CA THR A 48 -0.54 -18.44 -10.99
C THR A 48 -0.54 -18.92 -9.54
N GLY A 49 -1.57 -18.59 -8.76
CA GLY A 49 -1.63 -18.83 -7.33
C GLY A 49 -0.66 -17.97 -6.50
N VAL A 50 0.05 -17.01 -7.11
CA VAL A 50 0.98 -16.12 -6.41
C VAL A 50 0.19 -14.95 -5.81
N PRO A 51 0.20 -14.74 -4.48
CA PRO A 51 -0.58 -13.68 -3.83
C PRO A 51 -0.02 -12.27 -4.10
N ILE A 52 -0.89 -11.27 -3.96
CA ILE A 52 -0.54 -9.86 -4.08
C ILE A 52 -0.34 -9.21 -2.70
N LEU A 53 0.71 -8.39 -2.59
CA LEU A 53 0.95 -7.44 -1.50
C LEU A 53 1.08 -6.03 -2.09
N GLN A 54 0.11 -5.15 -1.85
CA GLN A 54 0.16 -3.77 -2.33
C GLN A 54 1.15 -2.94 -1.51
N ASP A 55 2.13 -2.31 -2.15
CA ASP A 55 2.80 -1.14 -1.57
C ASP A 55 1.96 0.10 -1.90
N ALA A 56 1.18 0.50 -0.91
CA ALA A 56 0.26 1.64 -0.98
C ALA A 56 0.83 2.87 -0.26
N ALA A 57 2.15 2.97 -0.08
CA ALA A 57 2.78 4.11 0.59
C ALA A 57 2.46 5.48 -0.04
N HIS A 58 2.09 5.52 -1.32
CA HIS A 58 1.66 6.74 -2.05
C HIS A 58 0.14 6.86 -2.21
N ALA A 59 -0.62 5.85 -1.78
CA ALA A 59 -2.02 5.66 -2.16
C ALA A 59 -2.99 5.77 -0.97
N GLN A 60 -2.66 6.58 0.04
CA GLN A 60 -3.60 6.87 1.13
C GLN A 60 -4.85 7.57 0.56
N GLY A 61 -5.98 6.85 0.55
CA GLY A 61 -7.26 7.35 0.04
C GLY A 61 -7.52 7.07 -1.45
N ALA A 62 -6.59 6.41 -2.16
CA ALA A 62 -6.79 6.01 -3.54
C ALA A 62 -7.88 4.94 -3.68
N ARG A 63 -8.46 4.85 -4.89
CA ARG A 63 -9.51 3.89 -5.23
C ARG A 63 -9.28 3.27 -6.59
N TRP A 64 -9.60 1.99 -6.71
CA TRP A 64 -9.66 1.24 -7.97
C TRP A 64 -11.08 0.73 -8.15
N GLN A 65 -11.73 1.09 -9.26
CA GLN A 65 -13.13 0.72 -9.54
C GLN A 65 -14.08 1.00 -8.35
N GLY A 66 -13.91 2.18 -7.73
CA GLY A 66 -14.69 2.61 -6.57
C GLY A 66 -14.27 1.99 -5.22
N LYS A 67 -13.47 0.92 -5.21
CA LYS A 67 -13.01 0.23 -4.00
C LYS A 67 -11.72 0.86 -3.46
N ARG A 68 -11.62 1.00 -2.13
CA ARG A 68 -10.40 1.42 -1.43
C ARG A 68 -9.35 0.33 -1.51
N VAL A 69 -8.07 0.69 -1.35
CA VAL A 69 -6.93 -0.26 -1.31
C VAL A 69 -7.20 -1.48 -0.41
N GLY A 70 -7.73 -1.27 0.80
CA GLY A 70 -8.04 -2.35 1.75
C GLY A 70 -9.28 -3.19 1.41
N GLU A 71 -10.06 -2.81 0.40
CA GLU A 71 -11.27 -3.51 -0.06
C GLU A 71 -11.01 -4.43 -1.26
N LEU A 72 -9.76 -4.53 -1.71
CA LEU A 72 -9.37 -5.34 -2.87
C LEU A 72 -9.03 -6.80 -2.53
N GLY A 73 -9.22 -7.22 -1.27
CA GLY A 73 -9.01 -8.61 -0.84
C GLY A 73 -7.53 -9.02 -0.77
N THR A 74 -6.59 -8.07 -0.77
CA THR A 74 -5.15 -8.31 -0.71
C THR A 74 -4.55 -7.62 0.52
N VAL A 75 -3.34 -8.02 0.90
CA VAL A 75 -2.59 -7.32 1.96
C VAL A 75 -2.07 -6.00 1.38
N ALA A 76 -2.10 -4.92 2.16
CA ALA A 76 -1.59 -3.62 1.73
C ALA A 76 -0.78 -2.93 2.83
N ALA A 77 0.36 -2.35 2.47
CA ALA A 77 1.21 -1.60 3.39
C ALA A 77 1.17 -0.11 3.08
N PHE A 78 1.17 0.72 4.13
CA PHE A 78 1.21 2.18 4.05
C PHE A 78 2.38 2.73 4.85
N SER A 79 2.91 3.85 4.40
CA SER A 79 3.90 4.66 5.13
C SER A 79 3.25 5.95 5.61
N PHE A 80 3.70 6.43 6.78
CA PHE A 80 3.34 7.72 7.35
C PHE A 80 4.57 8.57 7.67
N GLN A 81 5.66 8.34 6.93
CA GLN A 81 6.85 9.18 6.98
C GLN A 81 6.49 10.64 6.61
N ASN A 82 7.29 11.60 7.07
CA ASN A 82 7.04 13.04 6.99
C ASN A 82 6.53 13.57 5.62
N GLY A 83 7.02 13.03 4.50
CA GLY A 83 6.64 13.46 3.15
C GLY A 83 5.39 12.78 2.57
N LYS A 84 4.77 11.83 3.28
CA LYS A 84 3.60 11.08 2.78
C LYS A 84 2.32 11.90 2.89
N LEU A 85 1.26 11.46 2.20
CA LEU A 85 -0.02 12.19 2.11
C LEU A 85 -0.66 12.49 3.47
N MET A 86 -0.37 11.67 4.47
CA MET A 86 -0.62 11.91 5.88
C MET A 86 0.56 11.39 6.71
N THR A 87 0.84 12.02 7.85
CA THR A 87 2.08 11.75 8.59
C THR A 87 1.99 12.00 10.11
N ALA A 88 2.87 11.34 10.86
CA ALA A 88 3.21 11.68 12.22
C ALA A 88 4.74 11.80 12.41
N GLY A 89 5.44 12.27 11.37
CA GLY A 89 6.90 12.22 11.26
C GLY A 89 7.36 10.84 10.79
N GLU A 90 7.04 9.81 11.57
CA GLU A 90 7.28 8.40 11.25
C GLU A 90 6.04 7.54 11.52
N GLY A 91 5.94 6.42 10.80
CA GLY A 91 4.90 5.41 11.03
C GLY A 91 4.59 4.57 9.80
N GLY A 92 3.77 3.56 10.01
CA GLY A 92 3.23 2.72 8.94
C GLY A 92 2.03 1.92 9.40
N ALA A 93 1.38 1.26 8.46
CA ALA A 93 0.28 0.34 8.72
C ALA A 93 0.31 -0.81 7.71
N VAL A 94 -0.17 -1.98 8.12
CA VAL A 94 -0.47 -3.09 7.22
C VAL A 94 -1.94 -3.44 7.39
N LEU A 95 -2.67 -3.45 6.29
CA LEU A 95 -4.06 -3.90 6.21
C LEU A 95 -4.09 -5.35 5.75
N PHE A 96 -4.98 -6.13 6.34
CA PHE A 96 -5.17 -7.54 6.03
C PHE A 96 -6.63 -7.77 5.61
N PRO A 97 -6.87 -8.65 4.63
CA PRO A 97 -8.21 -9.01 4.21
C PRO A 97 -8.88 -10.03 5.15
N ASP A 98 -8.12 -10.67 6.03
CA ASP A 98 -8.57 -11.72 6.94
C ASP A 98 -7.92 -11.61 8.34
N SER A 99 -8.59 -12.19 9.34
CA SER A 99 -8.16 -12.16 10.74
C SER A 99 -6.91 -13.00 11.01
N ASP A 100 -6.73 -14.11 10.31
CA ASP A 100 -5.67 -15.07 10.61
C ASP A 100 -4.31 -14.48 10.27
N ARG A 101 -4.20 -13.81 9.11
CA ARG A 101 -2.99 -13.06 8.72
C ARG A 101 -2.75 -11.87 9.64
N TYR A 102 -3.82 -11.17 10.06
CA TYR A 102 -3.72 -10.08 11.01
C TYR A 102 -3.12 -10.55 12.35
N GLU A 103 -3.63 -11.63 12.94
CA GLU A 103 -3.15 -12.16 14.22
C GLU A 103 -1.71 -12.68 14.12
N ALA A 104 -1.37 -13.36 13.01
CA ALA A 104 0.00 -13.81 12.75
C ALA A 104 0.98 -12.62 12.64
N ALA A 105 0.58 -11.54 11.96
CA ALA A 105 1.38 -10.32 11.89
C ALA A 105 1.47 -9.61 13.25
N PHE A 106 0.37 -9.59 14.02
CA PHE A 106 0.35 -9.02 15.36
C PHE A 106 1.38 -9.71 16.27
N LEU A 107 1.45 -11.04 16.28
CA LEU A 107 2.48 -11.72 17.06
C LEU A 107 3.88 -11.28 16.63
N ARG A 108 4.18 -11.27 15.34
CA ARG A 108 5.52 -10.92 14.83
C ARG A 108 5.93 -9.47 15.12
N HIS A 109 5.01 -8.52 15.07
CA HIS A 109 5.31 -7.10 15.34
C HIS A 109 5.50 -6.78 16.84
N SER A 110 5.04 -7.69 17.72
CA SER A 110 5.11 -7.54 19.17
C SER A 110 5.95 -8.64 19.82
N CYS A 111 7.14 -8.87 19.27
CA CYS A 111 8.15 -9.80 19.79
C CYS A 111 7.64 -11.25 19.94
N GLY A 112 6.70 -11.69 19.11
CA GLY A 112 6.16 -13.06 19.14
C GLY A 112 5.24 -13.36 20.32
N ARG A 113 4.78 -12.35 21.06
CA ARG A 113 4.07 -12.53 22.34
C ARG A 113 2.57 -12.23 22.20
N PRO A 114 1.67 -13.15 22.63
CA PRO A 114 0.24 -12.89 22.67
C PRO A 114 -0.12 -11.67 23.53
N ARG A 115 -1.15 -10.90 23.13
CA ARG A 115 -1.60 -9.66 23.81
C ARG A 115 -1.89 -9.84 25.29
N THR A 116 -2.44 -11.00 25.64
CA THR A 116 -2.92 -11.33 26.98
C THR A 116 -1.91 -12.13 27.80
N ASP A 117 -0.75 -12.50 27.22
CA ASP A 117 0.24 -13.31 27.93
C ASP A 117 0.86 -12.55 29.10
N ARG A 118 0.91 -13.22 30.26
CA ARG A 118 1.51 -12.69 31.51
C ARG A 118 2.73 -13.50 31.94
N ARG A 119 3.19 -14.46 31.15
CA ARG A 119 4.24 -15.43 31.55
C ARG A 119 5.49 -15.39 30.67
N TYR A 120 5.63 -14.38 29.80
CA TYR A 120 6.75 -14.24 28.85
C TYR A 120 6.83 -15.41 27.85
N LEU A 121 5.67 -15.89 27.39
CA LEU A 121 5.57 -16.98 26.43
C LEU A 121 5.65 -16.43 25.00
N HIS A 122 6.86 -16.36 24.46
CA HIS A 122 7.11 -15.99 23.07
C HIS A 122 6.89 -17.21 22.16
N GLN A 123 5.89 -17.13 21.28
CA GLN A 123 5.45 -18.27 20.46
C GLN A 123 6.18 -18.36 19.11
N VAL A 124 6.59 -17.22 18.56
CA VAL A 124 7.25 -17.12 17.25
C VAL A 124 8.37 -16.09 17.27
N ALA A 125 9.32 -16.22 16.36
CA ALA A 125 10.28 -15.15 16.12
C ALA A 125 9.56 -13.91 15.54
N GLY A 126 10.05 -12.74 15.93
CA GLY A 126 9.51 -11.44 15.53
C GLY A 126 10.44 -10.32 15.96
N THR A 127 9.93 -9.09 15.93
CA THR A 127 10.64 -7.90 16.38
C THR A 127 9.66 -6.94 17.04
N ASN A 128 10.11 -5.76 17.43
CA ASN A 128 9.26 -4.69 17.93
C ASN A 128 9.03 -3.64 16.84
N MET A 129 7.82 -3.62 16.29
CA MET A 129 7.35 -2.62 15.31
C MET A 129 6.09 -1.90 15.82
N ARG A 130 5.87 -1.86 17.14
CA ARG A 130 4.69 -1.22 17.74
C ARG A 130 4.74 0.29 17.50
N LEU A 131 3.63 0.85 17.03
CA LEU A 131 3.43 2.31 16.98
C LEU A 131 3.06 2.83 18.37
N ASN A 132 3.57 4.02 18.74
CA ASN A 132 3.22 4.66 20.00
C ASN A 132 1.92 5.49 19.88
N GLU A 133 1.28 5.76 21.02
CA GLU A 133 0.00 6.47 21.11
C GLU A 133 0.05 7.91 20.60
N PHE A 134 1.18 8.62 20.75
CA PHE A 134 1.32 10.00 20.29
C PHE A 134 1.28 10.08 18.76
N SER A 135 2.06 9.22 18.09
CA SER A 135 2.04 9.09 16.64
C SER A 135 0.64 8.69 16.15
N ALA A 136 -0.01 7.73 16.81
CA ALA A 136 -1.37 7.33 16.46
C ALA A 136 -2.39 8.48 16.59
N ALA A 137 -2.30 9.29 17.65
CA ALA A 137 -3.17 10.45 17.85
C ALA A 137 -3.02 11.51 16.73
N VAL A 138 -1.78 11.79 16.30
CA VAL A 138 -1.50 12.69 15.17
C VAL A 138 -2.08 12.12 13.87
N LEU A 139 -1.89 10.83 13.59
CA LEU A 139 -2.44 10.18 12.39
C LEU A 139 -3.97 10.22 12.36
N ARG A 140 -4.65 10.03 13.50
CA ARG A 140 -6.11 10.17 13.60
C ARG A 140 -6.58 11.58 13.22
N ALA A 141 -5.81 12.61 13.55
CA ALA A 141 -6.11 13.99 13.14
C ALA A 141 -5.87 14.24 11.65
N GLN A 142 -4.78 13.70 11.10
CA GLN A 142 -4.47 13.78 9.67
C GLN A 142 -5.52 13.07 8.81
N LEU A 143 -5.96 11.88 9.23
CA LEU A 143 -6.92 11.05 8.48
C LEU A 143 -8.24 11.80 8.21
N ARG A 144 -8.68 12.68 9.12
CA ARG A 144 -9.90 13.49 8.93
C ARG A 144 -9.78 14.51 7.80
N ARG A 145 -8.57 14.95 7.46
CA ARG A 145 -8.31 15.96 6.41
C ARG A 145 -8.00 15.33 5.05
N LEU A 146 -7.58 14.06 5.05
CA LEU A 146 -7.14 13.35 3.86
C LEU A 146 -8.15 13.40 2.70
N PRO A 147 -9.48 13.22 2.88
CA PRO A 147 -10.43 13.30 1.76
C PRO A 147 -10.45 14.67 1.08
N ALA A 148 -10.52 15.75 1.87
CA ALA A 148 -10.55 17.12 1.32
C ALA A 148 -9.22 17.49 0.64
N GLN A 149 -8.08 17.08 1.21
CA GLN A 149 -6.77 17.29 0.60
C GLN A 149 -6.61 16.51 -0.71
N THR A 150 -7.14 15.29 -0.78
CA THR A 150 -7.11 14.46 -1.99
C THR A 150 -7.97 15.07 -3.09
N ALA A 151 -9.19 15.51 -2.78
CA ALA A 151 -10.05 16.20 -3.74
C ALA A 151 -9.41 17.49 -4.28
N LEU A 152 -8.73 18.25 -3.42
CA LEU A 152 -7.99 19.43 -3.85
C LEU A 152 -6.83 19.07 -4.79
N ARG A 153 -6.04 18.04 -4.47
CA ARG A 153 -4.95 17.57 -5.34
C ARG A 153 -5.45 17.12 -6.69
N ASP A 154 -6.56 16.39 -6.74
CA ASP A 154 -7.19 15.90 -7.98
C ASP A 154 -7.59 17.07 -8.90
N GLN A 155 -8.27 18.08 -8.36
CA GLN A 155 -8.61 19.30 -9.11
C GLN A 155 -7.37 20.04 -9.65
N ARG A 156 -6.28 20.09 -8.87
CA ARG A 156 -5.06 20.79 -9.25
C ARG A 156 -4.25 20.00 -10.27
N TRP A 157 -4.22 18.67 -10.15
CA TRP A 157 -3.55 17.79 -11.11
C TRP A 157 -4.19 17.87 -12.49
N ALA A 158 -5.53 17.85 -12.58
CA ALA A 158 -6.24 17.99 -13.85
C ALA A 158 -5.84 19.27 -14.62
N LEU A 159 -5.64 20.38 -13.90
CA LEU A 159 -5.12 21.61 -14.49
C LEU A 159 -3.64 21.48 -14.87
N LEU A 160 -2.78 21.07 -13.93
CA LEU A 160 -1.34 21.05 -14.11
C LEU A 160 -0.90 20.06 -15.19
N SER A 161 -1.43 18.84 -15.19
CA SER A 161 -1.15 17.81 -16.19
C SER A 161 -1.46 18.32 -17.61
N ARG A 162 -2.62 18.96 -17.80
CA ARG A 162 -2.96 19.58 -19.09
C ARG A 162 -1.97 20.68 -19.50
N LEU A 163 -1.52 21.51 -18.56
CA LEU A 163 -0.56 22.58 -18.84
C LEU A 163 0.83 22.02 -19.16
N LEU A 164 1.28 21.00 -18.44
CA LEU A 164 2.55 20.32 -18.68
C LEU A 164 2.57 19.62 -20.04
N GLY A 165 1.49 18.92 -20.39
CA GLY A 165 1.37 18.23 -21.68
C GLY A 165 1.27 19.15 -22.91
N ALA A 166 1.10 20.46 -22.70
CA ALA A 166 1.17 21.46 -23.76
C ALA A 166 2.60 22.00 -24.01
N ILE A 167 3.58 21.57 -23.22
CA ILE A 167 4.99 21.94 -23.36
C ILE A 167 5.69 20.88 -24.21
N ASP A 168 6.26 21.28 -25.35
CA ASP A 168 6.99 20.38 -26.23
C ASP A 168 8.09 19.62 -25.48
N GLY A 169 8.06 18.29 -25.56
CA GLY A 169 9.02 17.39 -24.91
C GLY A 169 8.70 17.01 -23.46
N VAL A 170 7.58 17.47 -22.88
CA VAL A 170 7.14 17.10 -21.53
C VAL A 170 5.95 16.14 -21.58
N VAL A 171 6.08 14.99 -20.91
CA VAL A 171 5.01 13.99 -20.78
C VAL A 171 4.71 13.81 -19.28
N PRO A 172 3.64 14.44 -18.77
CA PRO A 172 3.26 14.42 -17.36
C PRO A 172 2.54 13.14 -16.93
#